data_AF-Q4SIE8-F1
#
_entry.id   AF-Q4SIE8-F1
#
_cell.length_a   1.000
_cell.length_b   1.000
_cell.length_c   1.000
_cell.angle_alpha   90.00
_cell.angle_beta   90.00
_cell.angle_gamma   90.00
#
_symmetry.space_group_name_H-M   'P 1'
#
loop_
_entity.id
_entity.type
_entity.pdbx_description
1 polymer ?
#
loop_
_entity_poly.entity_id
_entity_poly.type
_entity_poly.pdbx_seq_one_letter_code
_entity_poly.pdbx_strand_id
1 'polypeptide(L)'
;MSGQTDKVKVEKLKRLRREELAEILLGQERLLSNPKLMKSLPDKGQKIIKYIEQLRLAIQYWDDEERRLSAARAKLKSEQERSAVTTETAANAAVTTETAANAAAASDDSDLVRSLGTMSVSDMDPDVWGDTVPRQTTHLPEENYFFKTHEKKKPHCLNVLEQIENTNPARKQKFRTNQFPQREDASRQERRAEERKRLEELSAATLAPPQHGGAVLLSLEESASLLQEQTRRRRELEAKVAAQKLSGGLKISMQTYSPEDSSMASYRQVPGEEDHGSSDED
;
A
#
# COMPACT_ATOMS: atom_id res chain seq x y z
N MET A 1 38.12 -0.41 38.26
CA MET A 1 37.08 -1.34 37.75
C MET A 1 36.01 -0.67 36.88
N SER A 2 35.77 0.66 36.91
CA SER A 2 34.69 1.28 36.10
C SER A 2 34.97 1.42 34.58
N GLY A 3 36.23 1.43 34.15
CA GLY A 3 36.57 1.66 32.74
C GLY A 3 36.17 0.54 31.78
N GLN A 4 36.00 -0.69 32.27
CA GLN A 4 35.60 -1.82 31.42
C GLN A 4 34.12 -1.79 31.07
N THR A 5 33.26 -1.38 32.01
CA THR A 5 31.81 -1.27 31.76
C THR A 5 31.48 -0.16 30.78
N ASP A 6 32.26 0.91 30.75
CA ASP A 6 32.00 2.06 29.89
C ASP A 6 32.39 1.77 28.43
N LYS A 7 33.49 1.03 28.21
CA LYS A 7 33.87 0.56 26.86
C LYS A 7 32.83 -0.39 26.26
N VAL A 8 32.32 -1.33 27.06
CA VAL A 8 31.28 -2.28 26.60
C VAL A 8 29.99 -1.55 26.22
N LYS A 9 29.63 -0.49 26.94
CA LYS A 9 28.46 0.33 26.61
C LYS A 9 28.65 1.09 25.30
N VAL A 10 29.81 1.71 25.08
CA VAL A 10 30.12 2.44 23.84
C VAL A 10 30.04 1.54 22.61
N GLU A 11 30.58 0.31 22.69
CA GLU A 11 30.47 -0.65 21.59
C GLU A 11 29.02 -1.09 21.34
N LYS A 12 28.18 -1.17 22.38
CA LYS A 12 26.76 -1.44 22.22
C LYS A 12 26.04 -0.29 21.52
N LEU A 13 26.40 0.97 21.82
CA LEU A 13 25.84 2.16 21.17
C LEU A 13 26.16 2.19 19.68
N LYS A 14 27.34 1.72 19.27
CA LYS A 14 27.72 1.63 17.85
C LYS A 14 26.92 0.61 17.04
N ARG A 15 26.26 -0.36 17.69
CA ARG A 15 25.43 -1.37 17.01
C ARG A 15 23.98 -0.92 16.84
N LEU A 16 23.56 0.14 17.52
CA LEU A 16 22.21 0.67 17.47
C LEU A 16 22.05 1.61 16.28
N ARG A 17 20.85 1.67 15.70
CA ARG A 17 20.55 2.60 14.62
C ARG A 17 20.48 4.04 15.15
N ARG A 18 20.69 5.01 14.27
CA ARG A 18 20.55 6.45 14.56
C ARG A 18 19.23 6.78 15.27
N GLU A 19 18.13 6.22 14.79
CA GLU A 19 16.78 6.41 15.32
C GLU A 19 16.66 5.87 16.75
N GLU A 20 17.15 4.65 16.98
CA GLU A 20 17.17 4.01 18.30
C GLU A 20 18.01 4.83 19.30
N LEU A 21 19.16 5.38 18.86
CA LEU A 21 19.98 6.26 19.68
C LEU A 21 19.25 7.56 20.05
N ALA A 22 18.48 8.13 19.11
CA ALA A 22 17.68 9.34 19.34
C ALA A 22 16.51 9.08 20.31
N GLU A 23 15.84 7.94 20.22
CA GLU A 23 14.77 7.54 21.15
C GLU A 23 15.31 7.32 22.57
N ILE A 24 16.46 6.64 22.69
CA ILE A 24 17.13 6.44 23.98
C ILE A 24 17.53 7.79 24.57
N LEU A 25 18.06 8.71 23.76
CA LEU A 25 18.41 10.07 24.19
C LEU A 25 17.18 10.81 24.72
N LEU A 26 16.06 10.78 23.99
CA LEU A 26 14.80 11.40 24.41
C LEU A 26 14.31 10.85 25.75
N GLY A 27 14.38 9.52 25.92
CA GLY A 27 14.01 8.86 27.17
C GLY A 27 14.87 9.31 28.35
N GLN A 28 16.19 9.45 28.14
CA GLN A 28 17.11 9.89 29.19
C GLN A 28 16.94 11.39 29.50
N GLU A 29 16.68 12.24 28.50
CA GLU A 29 16.38 13.65 28.71
C GLU A 29 15.09 13.84 29.52
N ARG A 30 14.07 13.02 29.25
CA ARG A 30 12.84 12.99 30.06
C ARG A 30 13.11 12.61 31.52
N LEU A 31 14.09 11.72 31.78
CA LEU A 31 14.51 11.40 33.14
C LEU A 31 15.23 12.59 33.80
N LEU A 32 16.05 13.33 33.06
CA LEU A 32 16.69 14.56 33.55
C LEU A 32 15.69 15.67 33.86
N SER A 33 14.61 15.78 33.08
CA SER A 33 13.57 16.80 33.30
C SER A 33 12.87 16.68 34.65
N ASN A 34 13.03 15.56 35.36
CA ASN A 34 12.45 15.34 36.69
C ASN A 34 13.44 15.68 37.81
N PRO A 35 13.47 16.93 38.34
CA PRO A 35 14.48 17.37 39.31
C PRO A 35 14.37 16.66 40.67
N LYS A 36 13.18 16.15 41.02
CA LYS A 36 12.96 15.39 42.26
C LYS A 36 13.67 14.03 42.21
N LEU A 37 13.65 13.36 41.06
CA LEU A 37 14.33 12.09 40.83
C LEU A 37 15.85 12.29 40.92
N MET A 38 16.36 13.34 40.28
CA MET A 38 17.78 13.69 40.30
C MET A 38 18.32 13.93 41.71
N LYS A 39 17.55 14.62 42.57
CA LYS A 39 17.93 14.87 43.98
C LYS A 39 17.83 13.62 44.87
N SER A 40 17.01 12.64 44.48
CA SER A 40 16.83 11.36 45.18
C SER A 40 17.94 10.34 44.86
N LEU A 41 18.58 10.48 43.71
CA LEU A 41 19.62 9.57 43.24
C LEU A 41 20.95 9.76 44.01
N PRO A 42 21.67 8.66 44.33
CA PRO A 42 22.92 8.70 45.10
C PRO A 42 24.06 9.42 44.37
N ASP A 43 24.02 9.48 43.04
CA ASP A 43 25.00 10.16 42.20
C ASP A 43 24.49 11.49 41.63
N LYS A 44 23.34 11.96 42.12
CA LYS A 44 22.63 13.14 41.60
C LYS A 44 22.39 13.09 40.08
N GLY A 45 22.31 11.88 39.52
CA GLY A 45 22.14 11.61 38.09
C GLY A 45 23.33 11.97 37.20
N GLN A 46 24.54 12.12 37.74
CA GLN A 46 25.76 12.35 36.94
C GLN A 46 26.03 11.27 35.89
N LYS A 47 25.65 10.01 36.16
CA LYS A 47 25.78 8.93 35.16
C LYS A 47 24.84 9.10 33.97
N ILE A 48 23.63 9.62 34.23
CA ILE A 48 22.63 9.90 33.19
C ILE A 48 23.17 10.99 32.26
N ILE A 49 23.74 12.06 32.83
CA ILE A 49 24.36 13.16 32.07
C ILE A 49 25.50 12.64 31.17
N LYS A 50 26.46 11.89 31.74
CA LYS A 50 27.56 11.31 30.97
C LYS A 50 27.08 10.39 29.85
N TYR A 51 26.01 9.64 30.10
CA TYR A 51 25.43 8.75 29.09
C TYR A 51 24.73 9.53 27.97
N ILE A 52 24.03 10.62 28.28
CA ILE A 52 23.44 11.52 27.27
C ILE A 52 24.54 12.16 26.42
N GLU A 53 25.63 12.61 27.02
CA GLU A 53 26.79 13.14 26.29
C GLU A 53 27.37 12.09 25.33
N GLN A 54 27.49 10.83 25.78
CA GLN A 54 27.90 9.71 24.93
C GLN A 54 26.93 9.45 23.79
N LEU A 55 25.62 9.51 24.03
CA LEU A 55 24.59 9.35 23.00
C LEU A 55 24.65 10.47 21.96
N ARG A 56 24.82 11.73 22.40
CA ARG A 56 24.97 12.89 21.49
C ARG A 56 26.19 12.75 20.59
N LEU A 57 27.33 12.36 21.15
CA LEU A 57 28.55 12.10 20.37
C LEU A 57 28.37 10.93 19.39
N ALA A 58 27.68 9.86 19.80
CA ALA A 58 27.40 8.72 18.93
C ALA A 58 26.49 9.10 17.75
N ILE A 59 25.46 9.93 17.98
CA ILE A 59 24.57 10.42 16.92
C ILE A 59 25.34 11.30 15.93
N GLN A 60 26.17 12.23 16.42
CA GLN A 60 26.99 13.07 15.55
C GLN A 60 27.94 12.25 14.68
N TYR A 61 28.57 11.22 15.26
CA TYR A 61 29.41 10.30 14.50
C TYR A 61 28.65 9.60 13.37
N TRP A 62 27.42 9.13 13.64
CA TRP A 62 26.56 8.52 12.62
C TRP A 62 26.13 9.51 11.53
N ASP A 63 25.76 10.73 11.91
CA ASP A 63 25.42 11.79 10.95
C ASP A 63 26.60 12.12 10.03
N ASP A 64 27.81 12.22 10.58
CA ASP A 64 29.02 12.46 9.79
C ASP A 64 29.37 11.30 8.87
N GLU A 65 29.19 10.06 9.34
CA GLU A 65 29.43 8.88 8.52
C GLU A 65 28.42 8.77 7.37
N GLU A 66 27.14 9.06 7.63
CA GLU A 66 26.10 9.11 6.59
C GLU A 66 26.37 10.23 5.57
N ARG A 67 26.85 11.39 6.01
CA ARG A 67 27.32 12.48 5.11
C ARG A 67 28.52 12.05 4.27
N ARG A 68 29.48 11.31 4.83
CA ARG A 68 30.62 10.78 4.06
C ARG A 68 30.16 9.79 2.99
N LEU A 69 29.26 8.88 3.34
CA LEU A 69 28.69 7.91 2.40
C LEU A 69 27.84 8.58 1.32
N SER A 70 27.05 9.59 1.67
CA SER A 70 26.24 10.33 0.70
C SER A 70 27.12 11.13 -0.27
N ALA A 71 28.19 11.78 0.21
CA ALA A 71 29.17 12.45 -0.63
C ALA A 71 29.91 11.47 -1.56
N ALA A 72 30.29 10.29 -1.07
CA ALA A 72 30.91 9.25 -1.89
C ALA A 72 29.96 8.73 -2.98
N ARG A 73 28.70 8.49 -2.64
CA ARG A 73 27.65 8.10 -3.61
C ARG A 73 27.40 9.19 -4.65
N ALA A 74 27.36 10.46 -4.24
CA ALA A 74 27.20 11.58 -5.16
C ALA A 74 28.38 11.71 -6.13
N LYS A 75 29.63 11.51 -5.65
CA LYS A 75 30.83 11.48 -6.50
C LYS A 75 30.73 10.36 -7.53
N LEU A 76 30.41 9.14 -7.12
CA LEU A 76 30.25 7.99 -8.02
C LEU A 76 29.17 8.25 -9.08
N LYS A 77 28.02 8.78 -8.66
CA LYS A 77 26.93 9.14 -9.58
C LYS A 77 27.37 10.17 -10.61
N SER A 78 28.08 11.22 -10.19
CA SER A 78 28.60 12.25 -11.11
C SER A 78 29.65 11.71 -12.09
N GLU A 79 30.45 10.73 -11.68
CA GLU A 79 31.44 10.07 -12.53
C GLU A 79 30.79 9.14 -13.56
N GLN A 80 29.71 8.46 -13.16
CA GLN A 80 28.87 7.69 -14.07
C GLN A 80 28.18 8.58 -15.12
N GLU A 81 27.65 9.74 -14.71
CA GLU A 81 27.07 10.71 -15.65
C GLU A 81 28.12 11.30 -16.59
N ARG A 82 29.32 11.62 -16.09
CA ARG A 82 30.43 12.10 -16.94
C ARG A 82 30.87 11.06 -17.97
N SER A 83 31.00 9.79 -17.57
CA SER A 83 31.37 8.72 -18.51
C SER A 83 30.29 8.49 -19.57
N ALA A 84 29.00 8.53 -19.21
CA ALA A 84 27.90 8.47 -20.16
C ALA A 84 27.93 9.62 -21.19
N VAL A 85 28.14 10.86 -20.74
CA VAL A 85 28.23 12.03 -21.65
C VAL A 85 29.46 11.96 -22.56
N THR A 86 30.60 11.45 -22.08
CA THR A 86 31.79 11.26 -22.94
C THR A 86 31.58 10.20 -24.03
N THR A 87 30.80 9.15 -23.77
CA THR A 87 30.48 8.14 -24.79
C THR A 87 29.50 8.65 -25.85
N GLU A 88 28.54 9.51 -25.47
CA GLU A 88 27.59 10.12 -26.42
C GLU A 88 28.25 11.19 -27.30
N THR A 89 29.17 11.98 -26.75
CA THR A 89 29.92 13.00 -27.53
C THR A 89 30.98 12.38 -28.46
N ALA A 90 31.60 11.26 -28.09
CA ALA A 90 32.49 10.51 -28.97
C ALA A 90 31.74 9.78 -30.11
N ALA A 91 30.53 9.27 -29.84
CA ALA A 91 29.68 8.67 -30.89
C ALA A 91 29.20 9.72 -31.91
N ASN A 92 28.92 10.95 -31.47
CA ASN A 92 28.46 12.04 -32.35
C ASN A 92 29.61 12.75 -33.10
N ALA A 93 30.84 12.75 -32.58
CA ALA A 93 32.00 13.35 -33.26
C ALA A 93 32.62 12.45 -34.35
N ALA A 94 32.34 11.15 -34.34
CA ALA A 94 32.77 10.22 -35.39
C ALA A 94 31.89 10.27 -36.66
N VAL A 95 30.76 10.98 -36.63
CA VAL A 95 29.76 11.02 -37.72
C VAL A 95 29.91 12.26 -38.63
N THR A 96 30.85 13.16 -38.37
CA THR A 96 31.09 14.35 -39.22
C THR A 96 32.27 14.20 -40.19
N THR A 97 32.27 13.14 -41.00
CA THR A 97 32.80 13.15 -42.37
C THR A 97 32.12 12.02 -43.12
N GLU A 98 31.48 12.34 -44.25
CA GLU A 98 30.72 11.43 -45.13
C GLU A 98 29.24 11.23 -44.77
N THR A 99 28.40 12.22 -45.09
CA THR A 99 27.18 12.02 -45.92
C THR A 99 26.44 13.35 -46.11
N ALA A 100 26.93 14.16 -47.04
CA ALA A 100 26.14 15.20 -47.67
C ALA A 100 25.30 14.56 -48.80
N ALA A 101 24.18 13.91 -48.45
CA ALA A 101 23.07 13.61 -49.35
C ALA A 101 22.02 12.78 -48.59
N ASN A 102 20.98 13.45 -48.08
CA ASN A 102 19.58 12.98 -47.99
C ASN A 102 18.84 13.78 -46.90
N ALA A 103 18.43 14.98 -47.28
CA ALA A 103 17.42 15.73 -46.56
C ALA A 103 16.05 15.39 -47.18
N ALA A 104 15.24 14.59 -46.46
CA ALA A 104 13.78 14.68 -46.39
C ALA A 104 13.21 13.40 -45.72
N ALA A 105 12.31 13.60 -44.76
CA ALA A 105 11.46 12.60 -44.11
C ALA A 105 12.02 11.82 -42.90
N ALA A 106 12.09 12.48 -41.74
CA ALA A 106 11.87 11.85 -40.43
C ALA A 106 11.71 12.96 -39.37
N SER A 107 10.47 13.39 -39.06
CA SER A 107 10.22 14.53 -38.16
C SER A 107 9.13 14.32 -37.09
N ASP A 108 8.57 13.12 -36.91
CA ASP A 108 7.39 12.98 -36.03
C ASP A 108 7.63 12.17 -34.74
N ASP A 109 8.72 11.40 -34.61
CA ASP A 109 8.97 10.58 -33.42
C ASP A 109 9.68 11.32 -32.27
N SER A 110 10.47 12.36 -32.57
CA SER A 110 11.17 13.14 -31.54
C SER A 110 10.25 14.04 -30.72
N ASP A 111 9.10 14.41 -31.28
CA ASP A 111 8.13 15.30 -30.65
C ASP A 111 7.26 14.56 -29.61
N LEU A 112 7.05 13.25 -29.81
CA LEU A 112 6.37 12.37 -28.86
C LEU A 112 7.23 12.10 -27.60
N VAL A 113 8.54 11.93 -27.76
CA VAL A 113 9.46 11.74 -26.64
C VAL A 113 9.61 13.03 -25.81
N ARG A 114 9.58 14.18 -26.47
CA ARG A 114 9.64 15.49 -25.81
C ARG A 114 8.33 15.85 -25.09
N SER A 115 7.18 15.47 -25.63
CA SER A 115 5.86 15.71 -25.01
C SER A 115 5.58 14.83 -23.79
N LEU A 116 6.14 13.61 -23.74
CA LEU A 116 6.03 12.74 -22.55
C LEU A 116 7.03 13.12 -21.44
N GLY A 117 8.13 13.79 -21.77
CA GLY A 117 9.15 14.24 -20.81
C GLY A 117 8.77 15.48 -19.99
N THR A 118 7.72 16.22 -20.36
CA THR A 118 7.27 17.43 -19.65
C THR A 118 6.14 17.18 -18.64
N MET A 119 5.57 15.98 -18.59
CA MET A 119 4.60 15.59 -17.55
C MET A 119 5.30 15.16 -16.26
N SER A 120 5.86 16.13 -15.54
CA SER A 120 6.15 15.99 -14.11
C SER A 120 4.86 16.22 -13.34
N VAL A 121 4.31 15.16 -12.73
CA VAL A 121 3.19 15.27 -11.79
C VAL A 121 3.76 15.68 -10.44
N SER A 122 3.79 16.99 -10.18
CA SER A 122 4.03 17.53 -8.84
C SER A 122 2.70 17.82 -8.16
N ASP A 123 2.69 17.54 -6.86
CA ASP A 123 1.63 17.65 -5.85
C ASP A 123 0.50 18.64 -6.14
N MET A 124 -0.74 18.15 -5.99
CA MET A 124 -1.91 18.99 -5.82
C MET A 124 -2.23 19.08 -4.32
N ASP A 125 -2.30 20.33 -3.86
CA ASP A 125 -2.71 20.75 -2.53
C ASP A 125 -4.11 20.21 -2.15
N PRO A 126 -4.32 19.78 -0.90
CA PRO A 126 -5.61 19.35 -0.41
C PRO A 126 -6.35 20.55 0.20
N ASP A 127 -6.84 21.46 -0.62
CA ASP A 127 -7.83 22.43 -0.18
C ASP A 127 -8.58 22.99 -1.39
N VAL A 128 -9.82 23.42 -1.18
CA VAL A 128 -10.78 23.98 -2.15
C VAL A 128 -11.81 22.95 -2.64
N TRP A 129 -12.72 22.64 -1.72
CA TRP A 129 -14.03 22.10 -2.03
C TRP A 129 -15.00 23.24 -2.34
N GLY A 130 -15.60 23.22 -3.53
CA GLY A 130 -16.70 24.08 -3.95
C GLY A 130 -16.59 24.33 -5.46
N ASP A 131 -17.65 24.35 -6.26
CA ASP A 131 -19.08 24.14 -6.03
C ASP A 131 -19.65 23.98 -7.46
N THR A 132 -20.48 22.98 -7.75
CA THR A 132 -21.39 23.02 -8.92
C THR A 132 -22.47 21.94 -8.79
N VAL A 133 -23.56 22.39 -8.16
CA VAL A 133 -24.97 21.96 -8.25
C VAL A 133 -25.36 20.91 -9.30
N PRO A 134 -26.35 20.06 -8.94
CA PRO A 134 -27.59 20.10 -9.70
C PRO A 134 -28.86 20.31 -8.84
N ARG A 135 -29.65 21.26 -9.33
CA ARG A 135 -31.12 21.36 -9.40
C ARG A 135 -31.99 20.36 -8.59
N GLN A 136 -32.42 20.84 -7.43
CA GLN A 136 -33.79 20.92 -6.90
C GLN A 136 -34.71 19.69 -6.99
N THR A 137 -34.90 19.05 -5.84
CA THR A 137 -36.25 18.74 -5.32
C THR A 137 -36.35 19.25 -3.87
N THR A 138 -37.41 20.01 -3.64
CA THR A 138 -37.89 20.67 -2.41
C THR A 138 -37.48 20.03 -1.08
N HIS A 139 -36.71 20.75 -0.26
CA HIS A 139 -36.58 20.54 1.18
C HIS A 139 -36.83 21.87 1.90
N LEU A 140 -37.71 21.85 2.91
CA LEU A 140 -37.67 22.58 4.19
C LEU A 140 -38.94 22.18 4.99
N PRO A 141 -38.95 22.20 6.33
CA PRO A 141 -37.87 22.59 7.22
C PRO A 141 -37.40 21.44 8.15
N GLU A 142 -36.13 21.57 8.52
CA GLU A 142 -35.46 21.01 9.69
C GLU A 142 -36.35 20.35 10.76
N GLU A 143 -36.25 19.04 10.88
CA GLU A 143 -36.38 18.37 12.17
C GLU A 143 -35.06 17.68 12.50
N ASN A 144 -34.30 18.39 13.32
CA ASN A 144 -33.08 17.95 13.99
C ASN A 144 -33.14 16.47 14.42
N TYR A 145 -32.24 15.65 13.89
CA TYR A 145 -32.08 14.24 14.27
C TYR A 145 -31.79 14.05 15.78
N PHE A 146 -31.31 15.09 16.46
CA PHE A 146 -31.08 15.12 17.90
C PHE A 146 -32.35 15.13 18.75
N PHE A 147 -33.52 15.49 18.19
CA PHE A 147 -34.80 15.46 18.91
C PHE A 147 -35.69 14.28 18.56
N LYS A 148 -35.16 13.23 17.92
CA LYS A 148 -35.90 11.98 17.79
C LYS A 148 -36.14 11.44 19.19
N THR A 149 -37.36 11.61 19.68
CA THR A 149 -37.82 11.07 20.95
C THR A 149 -37.68 9.56 20.85
N HIS A 150 -36.58 9.07 21.37
CA HIS A 150 -36.45 7.68 21.73
C HIS A 150 -37.47 7.47 22.84
N GLU A 151 -38.56 6.76 22.55
CA GLU A 151 -39.38 6.19 23.61
C GLU A 151 -38.41 5.53 24.59
N LYS A 152 -38.46 5.94 25.86
CA LYS A 152 -37.54 5.49 26.90
C LYS A 152 -37.75 4.00 27.08
N LYS A 153 -37.05 3.19 26.28
CA LYS A 153 -37.01 1.74 26.43
C LYS A 153 -36.47 1.48 27.82
N LYS A 154 -37.27 0.81 28.66
CA LYS A 154 -36.84 0.38 29.99
C LYS A 154 -35.46 -0.29 29.84
N PRO A 155 -34.47 0.01 30.70
CA PRO A 155 -33.18 -0.63 30.62
C PRO A 155 -33.38 -2.15 30.64
N HIS A 156 -32.62 -2.87 29.82
CA HIS A 156 -32.81 -4.30 29.58
C HIS A 156 -32.95 -5.12 30.87
N CYS A 157 -32.28 -4.70 31.95
CA CYS A 157 -32.40 -5.29 33.29
C CYS A 157 -33.84 -5.33 33.85
N LEU A 158 -34.65 -4.29 33.64
CA LEU A 158 -36.05 -4.29 34.08
C LEU A 158 -36.90 -5.28 33.27
N ASN A 159 -36.60 -5.43 31.98
CA ASN A 159 -37.30 -6.40 31.12
C ASN A 159 -36.91 -7.84 31.51
N VAL A 160 -35.65 -8.07 31.89
CA VAL A 160 -35.20 -9.35 32.46
C VAL A 160 -35.90 -9.65 33.80
N LEU A 161 -36.06 -8.64 34.67
CA LEU A 161 -36.79 -8.78 35.93
C LEU A 161 -38.29 -9.08 35.72
N GLU A 162 -38.91 -8.41 34.76
CA GLU A 162 -40.32 -8.63 34.40
C GLU A 162 -40.52 -10.03 33.77
N GLN A 163 -39.55 -10.50 32.95
CA GLN A 163 -39.57 -11.85 32.39
C GLN A 163 -39.46 -12.93 33.47
N ILE A 164 -38.58 -12.77 34.47
CA ILE A 164 -38.48 -13.75 35.56
C ILE A 164 -39.69 -13.76 36.49
N GLU A 165 -40.37 -12.61 36.65
CA GLU A 165 -41.60 -12.49 37.45
C GLU A 165 -42.79 -13.14 36.73
N ASN A 166 -42.85 -13.03 35.39
CA ASN A 166 -43.87 -13.65 34.56
C ASN A 166 -43.65 -15.15 34.31
N THR A 167 -42.42 -15.67 34.49
CA THR A 167 -42.18 -17.12 34.43
C THR A 167 -42.55 -17.77 35.77
N ASN A 168 -43.64 -18.55 35.78
CA ASN A 168 -44.10 -19.33 36.92
C ASN A 168 -42.92 -20.15 37.53
N PRO A 169 -42.62 -20.04 38.84
CA PRO A 169 -41.43 -20.68 39.42
C PRO A 169 -41.63 -22.19 39.57
N ALA A 170 -41.52 -22.93 38.47
CA ALA A 170 -41.42 -24.37 38.49
C ALA A 170 -40.09 -24.77 39.16
N ARG A 171 -40.20 -25.27 40.39
CA ARG A 171 -39.19 -25.95 41.23
C ARG A 171 -37.79 -26.03 40.62
N LYS A 172 -36.91 -25.09 41.01
CA LYS A 172 -35.49 -25.08 40.61
C LYS A 172 -34.81 -26.40 40.99
N GLN A 173 -34.29 -27.12 40.00
CA GLN A 173 -33.44 -28.30 40.19
C GLN A 173 -32.21 -27.88 41.03
N LYS A 174 -31.91 -28.65 42.09
CA LYS A 174 -30.78 -28.32 42.98
C LYS A 174 -29.48 -28.37 42.18
N PHE A 175 -28.78 -27.24 42.10
CA PHE A 175 -27.48 -27.13 41.47
C PHE A 175 -26.52 -28.15 42.12
N ARG A 176 -26.04 -29.11 41.31
CA ARG A 176 -24.97 -30.02 41.69
C ARG A 176 -23.70 -29.52 41.02
N THR A 177 -22.83 -28.88 41.79
CA THR A 177 -21.50 -28.49 41.32
C THR A 177 -20.76 -29.74 40.83
N ASN A 178 -20.17 -29.66 39.63
CA ASN A 178 -19.32 -30.68 38.98
C ASN A 178 -19.99 -31.90 38.31
N GLN A 179 -21.31 -31.91 38.04
CA GLN A 179 -21.90 -32.94 37.18
C GLN A 179 -22.16 -32.41 35.77
N PHE A 180 -21.30 -32.80 34.83
CA PHE A 180 -21.54 -32.57 33.41
C PHE A 180 -22.43 -33.68 32.85
N PRO A 181 -23.46 -33.37 32.02
CA PRO A 181 -24.23 -34.39 31.33
C PRO A 181 -23.31 -35.19 30.40
N GLN A 182 -23.14 -36.49 30.66
CA GLN A 182 -22.46 -37.42 29.76
C GLN A 182 -23.29 -37.55 28.48
N ARG A 183 -22.75 -37.04 27.37
CA ARG A 183 -23.25 -37.30 26.01
C ARG A 183 -22.06 -37.62 25.10
N GLU A 184 -21.99 -38.88 24.68
CA GLU A 184 -21.37 -39.47 23.47
C GLU A 184 -20.01 -38.89 23.01
N ASP A 185 -18.96 -39.67 23.26
CA ASP A 185 -17.54 -39.25 23.29
C ASP A 185 -16.81 -39.15 21.94
N ALA A 186 -17.42 -39.51 20.80
CA ALA A 186 -16.76 -39.44 19.49
C ALA A 186 -16.78 -38.02 18.87
N SER A 187 -17.98 -37.40 18.80
CA SER A 187 -18.16 -36.08 18.17
C SER A 187 -17.53 -34.92 18.95
N ARG A 188 -17.17 -35.15 20.22
CA ARG A 188 -16.57 -34.14 21.09
C ARG A 188 -15.07 -34.03 20.89
N GLN A 189 -14.41 -35.13 20.53
CA GLN A 189 -12.99 -35.12 20.19
C GLN A 189 -12.75 -34.43 18.84
N GLU A 190 -13.59 -34.72 17.85
CA GLU A 190 -13.53 -34.08 16.52
C GLU A 190 -13.78 -32.58 16.61
N ARG A 191 -14.83 -32.15 17.33
CA ARG A 191 -15.09 -30.73 17.60
C ARG A 191 -13.94 -30.04 18.34
N ARG A 192 -13.30 -30.71 19.31
CA ARG A 192 -12.12 -30.17 20.01
C ARG A 192 -10.89 -30.09 19.10
N ALA A 193 -10.73 -31.03 18.16
CA ALA A 193 -9.64 -31.02 17.21
C ALA A 193 -9.82 -29.88 16.19
N GLU A 194 -11.03 -29.67 15.69
CA GLU A 194 -11.38 -28.52 14.84
C GLU A 194 -11.23 -27.19 15.59
N GLU A 195 -11.67 -27.14 16.84
CA GLU A 195 -11.50 -25.95 17.70
C GLU A 195 -10.02 -25.65 17.95
N ARG A 196 -9.17 -26.66 18.14
CA ARG A 196 -7.71 -26.48 18.23
C ARG A 196 -7.11 -25.96 16.93
N LYS A 197 -7.50 -26.52 15.77
CA LYS A 197 -7.06 -26.02 14.46
C LYS A 197 -7.50 -24.57 14.24
N ARG A 198 -8.74 -24.24 14.58
CA ARG A 198 -9.27 -22.88 14.48
C ARG A 198 -8.56 -21.92 15.44
N LEU A 199 -8.21 -22.37 16.65
CA LEU A 199 -7.40 -21.59 17.59
C LEU A 199 -5.98 -21.41 17.07
N GLU A 200 -5.38 -22.39 16.40
CA GLU A 200 -4.09 -22.27 15.73
C GLU A 200 -4.14 -21.31 14.53
N GLU A 201 -5.23 -21.31 13.76
CA GLU A 201 -5.48 -20.40 12.64
C GLU A 201 -5.77 -18.95 13.10
N LEU A 202 -6.46 -18.78 14.24
CA LEU A 202 -6.76 -17.46 14.82
C LEU A 202 -5.65 -16.95 15.75
N SER A 203 -4.79 -17.83 16.24
CA SER A 203 -3.66 -17.46 17.07
C SER A 203 -2.65 -16.70 16.23
N ALA A 204 -2.62 -15.38 16.37
CA ALA A 204 -1.62 -14.51 15.77
C ALA A 204 -0.16 -14.89 16.17
N ALA A 205 0.01 -15.72 17.21
CA ALA A 205 1.32 -16.22 17.63
C ALA A 205 1.85 -17.38 16.76
N THR A 206 0.99 -18.08 16.01
CA THR A 206 1.38 -19.15 15.09
C THR A 206 1.62 -18.56 13.70
N LEU A 207 2.86 -18.17 13.43
CA LEU A 207 3.23 -17.61 12.12
C LEU A 207 3.11 -18.66 11.02
N ALA A 208 2.63 -18.24 9.84
CA ALA A 208 2.64 -19.09 8.65
C ALA A 208 4.07 -19.58 8.37
N PRO A 209 4.25 -20.85 7.95
CA PRO A 209 5.57 -21.35 7.61
C PRO A 209 6.24 -20.45 6.56
N PRO A 210 7.54 -20.12 6.73
CA PRO A 210 8.24 -19.31 5.74
C PRO A 210 8.20 -20.02 4.39
N GLN A 211 7.62 -19.37 3.38
CA GLN A 211 7.42 -19.95 2.04
C GLN A 211 8.73 -20.13 1.27
N HIS A 212 9.79 -19.47 1.73
CA HIS A 212 11.10 -19.46 1.07
C HIS A 212 12.17 -19.83 2.09
N GLY A 213 13.15 -20.61 1.65
CA GLY A 213 14.30 -20.97 2.47
C GLY A 213 15.16 -19.75 2.84
N GLY A 214 16.20 -19.98 3.65
CA GLY A 214 17.18 -18.94 3.96
C GLY A 214 17.91 -18.42 2.70
N ALA A 215 18.62 -17.31 2.83
CA ALA A 215 19.37 -16.72 1.73
C ALA A 215 20.43 -17.70 1.19
N VAL A 216 20.39 -17.97 -0.11
CA VAL A 216 21.37 -18.81 -0.83
C VAL A 216 22.29 -17.88 -1.63
N LEU A 217 23.60 -18.09 -1.51
CA LEU A 217 24.59 -17.40 -2.35
C LEU A 217 24.57 -18.02 -3.75
N LEU A 218 24.28 -17.21 -4.76
CA LEU A 218 24.28 -17.61 -6.16
C LEU A 218 25.52 -17.05 -6.86
N SER A 219 26.06 -17.83 -7.79
CA SER A 219 27.04 -17.31 -8.74
C SER A 219 26.39 -16.31 -9.71
N LEU A 220 27.21 -15.46 -10.35
CA LEU A 220 26.71 -14.45 -11.28
C LEU A 220 25.94 -15.07 -12.45
N GLU A 221 26.40 -16.22 -12.97
CA GLU A 221 25.75 -16.95 -14.04
C GLU A 221 24.37 -17.48 -13.60
N GLU A 222 24.31 -18.14 -12.44
CA GLU A 222 23.05 -18.62 -11.87
C GLU A 222 22.04 -17.49 -11.65
N SER A 223 22.52 -16.31 -11.23
CA SER A 223 21.66 -15.14 -11.02
C SER A 223 21.06 -14.62 -12.33
N ALA A 224 21.82 -14.65 -13.42
CA ALA A 224 21.35 -14.22 -14.74
C ALA A 224 20.32 -15.21 -15.30
N SER A 225 20.58 -16.51 -15.20
CA SER A 225 19.64 -17.55 -15.62
C SER A 225 18.34 -17.51 -14.81
N LEU A 226 18.42 -17.32 -13.48
CA LEU A 226 17.25 -17.18 -12.61
C LEU A 226 16.38 -15.99 -13.03
N LEU A 227 16.99 -14.84 -13.32
CA LEU A 227 16.26 -13.65 -13.76
C LEU A 227 15.56 -13.88 -15.11
N GLN A 228 16.23 -14.54 -16.06
CA GLN A 228 15.62 -14.93 -17.33
C GLN A 228 14.43 -15.88 -17.12
N GLU A 229 14.56 -16.86 -16.23
CA GLU A 229 13.48 -17.79 -15.93
C GLU A 229 12.29 -17.10 -15.24
N GLN A 230 12.54 -16.22 -14.26
CA GLN A 230 11.49 -15.44 -13.61
C GLN A 230 10.75 -14.53 -14.60
N THR A 231 11.49 -13.86 -15.49
CA THR A 231 10.86 -13.01 -16.51
C THR A 231 10.05 -13.83 -17.51
N ARG A 232 10.52 -15.04 -17.88
CA ARG A 232 9.76 -15.98 -18.70
C ARG A 232 8.46 -16.41 -18.02
N ARG A 233 8.54 -16.88 -16.77
CA ARG A 233 7.36 -17.29 -15.99
C ARG A 233 6.34 -16.17 -15.81
N ARG A 234 6.80 -14.95 -15.54
CA ARG A 234 5.91 -13.78 -15.41
C ARG A 234 5.15 -13.51 -16.71
N ARG A 235 5.84 -13.52 -17.85
CA ARG A 235 5.22 -13.35 -19.18
C ARG A 235 4.24 -14.48 -19.49
N GLU A 236 4.59 -15.72 -19.15
CA GLU A 236 3.67 -16.86 -19.32
C GLU A 236 2.39 -16.70 -18.48
N LEU A 237 2.50 -16.25 -17.23
CA LEU A 237 1.35 -15.99 -16.37
C LEU A 237 0.49 -14.84 -16.91
N GLU A 238 1.11 -13.75 -17.36
CA GLU A 238 0.44 -12.64 -18.00
C GLU A 238 -0.32 -13.10 -19.26
N ALA A 239 0.31 -13.91 -20.10
CA ALA A 239 -0.31 -14.49 -21.28
C ALA A 239 -1.47 -15.42 -20.93
N LYS A 240 -1.36 -16.23 -19.86
CA LYS A 240 -2.46 -17.08 -19.37
C LYS A 240 -3.64 -16.27 -18.87
N VAL A 241 -3.39 -15.20 -18.12
CA VAL A 241 -4.45 -14.30 -17.63
C VAL A 241 -5.10 -13.58 -18.81
N ALA A 242 -4.33 -13.09 -19.78
CA ALA A 242 -4.84 -12.47 -21.00
C ALA A 242 -5.68 -13.46 -21.83
N ALA A 243 -5.19 -14.67 -22.06
CA ALA A 243 -5.93 -15.72 -22.77
C ALA A 243 -7.21 -16.11 -22.02
N GLN A 244 -7.18 -16.21 -20.68
CA GLN A 244 -8.36 -16.45 -19.88
C GLN A 244 -9.38 -15.32 -20.04
N LYS A 245 -8.94 -14.05 -19.94
CA LYS A 245 -9.80 -12.88 -20.17
C LYS A 245 -10.41 -12.88 -21.57
N LEU A 246 -9.62 -13.16 -22.60
CA LEU A 246 -10.09 -13.29 -23.98
C LEU A 246 -11.11 -14.43 -24.10
N SER A 247 -10.83 -15.62 -23.56
CA SER A 247 -11.76 -16.76 -23.59
C SER A 247 -13.05 -16.52 -22.79
N GLY A 248 -12.98 -15.73 -21.71
CA GLY A 248 -14.13 -15.28 -20.94
C GLY A 248 -14.96 -14.23 -21.67
N GLY A 249 -14.31 -13.30 -22.39
CA GLY A 249 -14.96 -12.31 -23.25
C GLY A 249 -15.54 -12.90 -24.54
N LEU A 250 -14.96 -13.97 -25.09
CA LEU A 250 -15.41 -14.62 -26.33
C LEU A 250 -16.74 -15.38 -26.18
N LYS A 251 -17.23 -15.60 -24.95
CA LYS A 251 -18.57 -16.13 -24.70
C LYS A 251 -19.68 -15.11 -24.94
N ILE A 252 -19.34 -13.85 -25.18
CA ILE A 252 -20.27 -12.85 -25.68
C ILE A 252 -20.34 -13.07 -27.19
N SER A 253 -21.31 -13.88 -27.62
CA SER A 253 -21.71 -13.98 -29.02
C SER A 253 -22.23 -12.62 -29.47
N MET A 254 -21.33 -11.77 -29.96
CA MET A 254 -21.69 -10.57 -30.70
C MET A 254 -22.32 -11.06 -32.00
N GLN A 255 -23.66 -11.07 -32.07
CA GLN A 255 -24.37 -11.40 -33.30
C GLN A 255 -23.81 -10.52 -34.40
N THR A 256 -23.52 -11.10 -35.56
CA THR A 256 -23.17 -10.35 -36.77
C THR A 256 -24.34 -9.43 -37.08
N TYR A 257 -24.19 -8.17 -36.66
CA TYR A 257 -25.10 -7.11 -37.00
C TYR A 257 -24.85 -6.77 -38.46
N SER A 258 -25.62 -7.40 -39.36
CA SER A 258 -25.78 -6.94 -40.73
C SER A 258 -26.77 -5.77 -40.69
N PRO A 259 -26.31 -4.52 -40.86
CA PRO A 259 -27.19 -3.35 -40.82
C PRO A 259 -28.21 -3.31 -41.96
N GLU A 260 -28.03 -4.14 -43.00
CA GLU A 260 -28.87 -4.18 -44.19
C GLU A 260 -30.22 -4.89 -43.99
N ASP A 261 -30.34 -5.80 -43.01
CA ASP A 261 -31.56 -6.64 -42.83
C ASP A 261 -32.43 -6.23 -41.63
N SER A 262 -32.05 -5.20 -40.89
CA SER A 262 -32.88 -4.68 -39.81
C SER A 262 -33.65 -3.46 -40.30
N SER A 263 -34.94 -3.45 -40.00
CA SER A 263 -35.98 -2.41 -40.16
C SER A 263 -35.62 -0.92 -39.97
N MET A 264 -34.35 -0.55 -39.73
CA MET A 264 -33.84 0.81 -39.66
C MET A 264 -33.36 1.37 -41.01
N ALA A 265 -33.16 0.56 -42.05
CA ALA A 265 -32.82 1.06 -43.40
C ALA A 265 -33.90 1.99 -44.00
N SER A 266 -35.14 1.89 -43.50
CA SER A 266 -36.28 2.70 -43.94
C SER A 266 -36.21 4.17 -43.51
N TYR A 267 -35.33 4.55 -42.57
CA TYR A 267 -35.25 5.94 -42.08
C TYR A 267 -34.55 6.90 -43.04
N ARG A 268 -33.93 6.41 -44.12
CA ARG A 268 -33.29 7.25 -45.16
C ARG A 268 -34.04 7.34 -46.49
N GLN A 269 -35.18 6.67 -46.65
CA GLN A 269 -36.02 6.89 -47.82
C GLN A 269 -36.80 8.18 -47.64
N VAL A 270 -36.18 9.29 -48.06
CA VAL A 270 -36.90 10.51 -48.41
C VAL A 270 -37.77 10.14 -49.62
N PRO A 271 -39.11 10.20 -49.52
CA PRO A 271 -39.96 10.08 -50.69
C PRO A 271 -39.62 11.27 -51.60
N GLY A 272 -39.02 10.99 -52.76
CA GLY A 272 -38.83 12.00 -53.79
C GLY A 272 -40.21 12.40 -54.28
N GLU A 273 -40.63 13.63 -53.99
CA GLU A 273 -41.72 14.25 -54.70
C GLU A 273 -41.30 14.36 -56.17
N GLU A 274 -42.12 13.74 -57.02
CA GLU A 274 -42.07 13.81 -58.46
C GLU A 274 -42.25 15.27 -58.87
N ASP A 275 -41.18 15.94 -59.29
CA ASP A 275 -41.30 17.24 -59.98
C ASP A 275 -41.11 17.03 -61.49
N HIS A 276 -42.24 16.98 -62.16
CA HIS A 276 -42.36 17.08 -63.61
C HIS A 276 -42.16 18.54 -64.03
N GLY A 277 -40.97 18.89 -64.53
CA GLY A 277 -40.66 20.24 -65.01
C GLY A 277 -39.82 20.24 -66.29
N SER A 278 -40.52 20.16 -67.42
CA SER A 278 -40.06 20.24 -68.82
C SER A 278 -39.49 21.61 -69.24
N SER A 279 -38.76 21.62 -70.36
CA SER A 279 -38.39 22.73 -71.29
C SER A 279 -37.22 23.65 -70.89
N ASP A 280 -36.40 24.21 -71.79
CA ASP A 280 -36.18 24.10 -73.25
C ASP A 280 -34.87 24.85 -73.56
N GLU A 281 -34.41 24.71 -74.80
CA GLU A 281 -33.40 25.43 -75.60
C GLU A 281 -33.14 26.93 -75.21
N ASP A 282 -31.95 27.53 -75.36
CA ASP A 282 -30.95 27.56 -76.44
C ASP A 282 -29.64 28.19 -75.89
#